data_AF-A0A7S1BPB2-F1
#
_entry.id   AF-A0A7S1BPB2-F1
#
_cell.length_a   1.000
_cell.length_b   1.000
_cell.length_c   1.000
_cell.angle_alpha   90.00
_cell.angle_beta   90.00
_cell.angle_gamma   90.00
#
_symmetry.space_group_name_H-M   'P 1'
#
loop_
_entity.id
_entity.type
_entity.pdbx_description
1 polymer ?
#
loop_
_entity_poly.entity_id
_entity_poly.type
_entity_poly.pdbx_seq_one_letter_code
_entity_poly.pdbx_strand_id
1 'polypeptide(L)'
;MASLNKLSIRGIRSFSPDDVEQVISFGYPLTIIVGDNGCGKTTIIESLKYAVTGSLPPGNKSGQAFVNDPRSCGRSNVKASIKLRFANRAGKTMVCIRSVEVTQTKKTMSFKALDGIIRTTDENGQRVSLSHRCSELDRQVPALLGVSRPVLEHVVFCHQEDSSWPLMEGAVLKKRL
;
A
#
# COMPACT_ATOMS: atom_id res chain seq x y z
N MET A 1 -9.22 19.11 -5.34
CA MET A 1 -9.82 17.94 -4.66
C MET A 1 -8.82 16.80 -4.72
N ALA A 2 -8.54 16.15 -3.58
CA ALA A 2 -7.66 15.00 -3.56
C ALA A 2 -8.38 13.75 -4.10
N SER A 3 -7.69 12.92 -4.86
CA SER A 3 -8.28 11.73 -5.49
C SER A 3 -7.24 10.66 -5.76
N LEU A 4 -7.60 9.38 -5.63
CA LEU A 4 -6.77 8.26 -6.08
C LEU A 4 -7.09 7.97 -7.55
N ASN A 5 -6.07 7.78 -8.39
CA ASN A 5 -6.26 7.63 -9.83
C ASN A 5 -5.87 6.24 -10.34
N LYS A 6 -4.67 5.75 -9.98
CA LYS A 6 -4.18 4.44 -10.42
C LYS A 6 -3.36 3.77 -9.32
N LEU A 7 -3.51 2.46 -9.20
CA LEU A 7 -2.68 1.60 -8.34
C LEU A 7 -1.98 0.57 -9.21
N SER A 8 -0.66 0.47 -9.10
CA SER A 8 0.14 -0.62 -9.66
C SER A 8 0.60 -1.52 -8.52
N ILE A 9 0.43 -2.83 -8.68
CA ILE A 9 0.83 -3.86 -7.71
C ILE A 9 1.72 -4.89 -8.42
N ARG A 10 2.82 -5.26 -7.78
CA ARG A 10 3.72 -6.34 -8.22
C ARG A 10 4.38 -7.02 -7.04
N GLY A 11 4.43 -8.35 -7.05
CA GLY A 11 5.09 -9.15 -6.01
C GLY A 11 4.39 -9.14 -4.65
N ILE A 12 3.13 -8.72 -4.55
CA ILE A 12 2.35 -8.67 -3.30
C ILE A 12 1.36 -9.83 -3.27
N ARG A 13 1.42 -10.70 -2.26
CA ARG A 13 0.60 -11.92 -2.16
C ARG A 13 0.47 -12.66 -3.50
N SER A 14 -0.74 -12.80 -4.05
CA SER A 14 -1.01 -13.50 -5.31
C SER A 14 -0.56 -12.75 -6.57
N PHE A 15 -0.20 -11.46 -6.46
CA PHE A 15 0.36 -10.70 -7.57
C PHE A 15 1.81 -11.14 -7.81
N SER A 16 2.02 -11.86 -8.92
CA SER A 16 3.32 -12.39 -9.31
C SER A 16 4.39 -11.28 -9.39
N PRO A 17 5.64 -11.56 -8.97
CA PRO A 17 6.76 -10.66 -9.21
C PRO A 17 7.26 -10.71 -10.66
N ASP A 18 6.87 -11.71 -11.45
CA ASP A 18 7.36 -11.95 -12.80
C ASP A 18 6.44 -11.47 -13.90
N ASP A 19 5.16 -11.33 -13.58
CA ASP A 19 4.18 -10.79 -14.51
C ASP A 19 4.39 -9.28 -14.73
N VAL A 20 3.76 -8.79 -15.79
CA VAL A 20 3.59 -7.35 -15.99
C VAL A 20 2.86 -6.77 -14.78
N GLU A 21 3.30 -5.58 -14.35
CA GLU A 21 2.66 -4.84 -13.26
C GLU A 21 1.14 -4.75 -13.46
N GLN A 22 0.38 -5.22 -12.46
CA GLN A 22 -1.07 -5.18 -12.52
C GLN A 22 -1.55 -3.79 -12.13
N VAL A 23 -2.25 -3.12 -13.05
CA VAL A 23 -2.68 -1.73 -12.87
C VAL A 23 -4.20 -1.64 -12.75
N ILE A 24 -4.67 -1.11 -11.63
CA ILE A 24 -6.07 -0.74 -11.38
C ILE A 24 -6.21 0.76 -11.61
N SER A 25 -7.20 1.17 -12.41
CA SER A 25 -7.61 2.57 -12.55
C SER A 25 -8.90 2.80 -11.75
N PHE A 26 -8.90 3.80 -10.87
CA PHE A 26 -10.07 4.11 -10.05
C PHE A 26 -11.01 5.05 -10.81
N GLY A 27 -12.26 4.63 -10.95
CA GLY A 27 -13.35 5.46 -11.48
C GLY A 27 -13.87 6.44 -10.44
N TYR A 28 -14.50 7.51 -10.92
CA TYR A 28 -15.24 8.45 -10.11
C TYR A 28 -16.69 8.52 -10.61
N PRO A 29 -17.70 8.47 -9.72
CA PRO A 29 -17.59 8.42 -8.26
C PRO A 29 -17.43 7.01 -7.68
N LEU A 30 -17.54 5.97 -8.50
CA LEU A 30 -17.60 4.57 -8.05
C LEU A 30 -16.57 3.70 -8.80
N THR A 31 -15.93 2.79 -8.06
CA THR A 31 -15.14 1.68 -8.62
C THR A 31 -15.68 0.36 -8.08
N ILE A 32 -16.00 -0.58 -8.97
CA ILE A 32 -16.50 -1.91 -8.61
C ILE A 32 -15.37 -2.92 -8.82
N ILE A 33 -15.03 -3.69 -7.79
CA ILE A 33 -14.03 -4.75 -7.83
C ILE A 33 -14.73 -6.08 -7.55
N VAL A 34 -14.78 -6.96 -8.55
CA VAL A 34 -15.42 -8.28 -8.47
C VAL A 34 -14.42 -9.39 -8.80
N GLY A 35 -14.75 -10.61 -8.40
CA GLY A 35 -13.96 -11.81 -8.67
C GLY A 35 -14.16 -12.87 -7.61
N ASP A 36 -13.62 -14.06 -7.84
CA ASP A 36 -13.79 -15.22 -6.98
C ASP A 36 -13.08 -15.08 -5.62
N ASN A 37 -13.40 -16.00 -4.70
CA ASN A 37 -12.69 -16.09 -3.43
C ASN A 37 -11.20 -16.40 -3.68
N GLY A 38 -10.33 -15.68 -2.98
CA GLY A 38 -8.88 -15.83 -3.15
C GLY A 38 -8.26 -15.11 -4.35
N CYS A 39 -9.03 -14.41 -5.19
CA CYS A 39 -8.47 -13.73 -6.38
C CYS A 39 -7.67 -12.44 -6.07
N GLY A 40 -7.55 -12.04 -4.79
CA GLY A 40 -6.75 -10.88 -4.38
C GLY A 40 -7.52 -9.56 -4.22
N LYS A 41 -8.86 -9.56 -4.17
CA LYS A 41 -9.67 -8.34 -3.93
C LYS A 41 -9.22 -7.60 -2.67
N THR A 42 -9.11 -8.31 -1.54
CA THR A 42 -8.67 -7.74 -0.27
C THR A 42 -7.24 -7.21 -0.37
N THR A 43 -6.38 -7.86 -1.16
CA THR A 43 -4.98 -7.44 -1.41
C THR A 43 -4.88 -6.08 -2.10
N ILE A 44 -5.85 -5.72 -2.95
CA ILE A 44 -5.91 -4.38 -3.54
C ILE A 44 -6.12 -3.33 -2.45
N ILE A 45 -7.03 -3.58 -1.51
CA ILE A 45 -7.33 -2.67 -0.39
C ILE A 45 -6.15 -2.61 0.59
N GLU A 46 -5.53 -3.75 0.90
CA GLU A 46 -4.29 -3.81 1.71
C GLU A 46 -3.17 -2.99 1.07
N SER A 47 -3.02 -3.06 -0.26
CA SER A 47 -2.01 -2.32 -1.01
C SER A 47 -2.28 -0.82 -1.00
N LEU A 48 -3.55 -0.40 -1.08
CA LEU A 48 -3.94 1.00 -0.90
C LEU A 48 -3.59 1.52 0.49
N LYS A 49 -3.97 0.76 1.53
CA LYS A 49 -3.61 1.07 2.93
C LYS A 49 -2.10 1.23 3.08
N TYR A 50 -1.33 0.23 2.63
CA TYR A 50 0.13 0.26 2.73
C TYR A 50 0.73 1.44 1.97
N ALA A 51 0.24 1.76 0.78
CA ALA A 51 0.71 2.91 -0.01
C ALA A 51 0.55 4.23 0.76
N VAL A 52 -0.60 4.44 1.40
CA VAL A 52 -0.92 5.73 2.05
C VAL A 52 -0.48 5.83 3.50
N THR A 53 -0.39 4.73 4.26
CA THR A 53 -0.04 4.77 5.69
C THR A 53 1.24 4.01 6.06
N GLY A 54 1.77 3.17 5.17
CA GLY A 54 2.86 2.23 5.48
C GLY A 54 2.46 1.06 6.38
N SER A 55 1.19 0.97 6.79
CA SER A 55 0.72 -0.08 7.69
C SER A 55 0.53 -1.41 6.95
N LEU A 56 1.12 -2.47 7.49
CA LEU A 56 0.95 -3.83 6.99
C LEU A 56 -0.43 -4.40 7.40
N PRO A 57 -0.95 -5.42 6.70
CA PRO A 57 -2.17 -6.11 7.10
C PRO A 57 -2.07 -6.75 8.50
N PRO A 58 -3.20 -6.94 9.21
CA PRO A 58 -3.22 -7.65 10.48
C PRO A 58 -2.71 -9.09 10.33
N GLY A 59 -2.25 -9.68 11.43
CA GLY A 59 -1.61 -11.00 11.44
C GLY A 59 -0.20 -11.05 10.82
N ASN A 60 0.21 -10.05 10.05
CA ASN A 60 1.51 -9.98 9.36
C ASN A 60 2.52 -9.07 10.07
N LYS A 61 2.73 -9.24 11.38
CA LYS A 61 3.66 -8.38 12.15
C LYS A 61 5.10 -8.43 11.61
N SER A 62 5.49 -9.53 10.95
CA SER A 62 6.82 -9.69 10.35
C SER A 62 6.86 -9.34 8.86
N GLY A 63 5.76 -8.89 8.24
CA GLY A 63 5.66 -8.45 6.83
C GLY A 63 5.86 -9.50 5.73
N GLN A 64 6.39 -10.67 6.07
CA GLN A 64 6.78 -11.72 5.11
C GLN A 64 5.60 -12.20 4.25
N ALA A 65 4.44 -12.47 4.86
CA ALA A 65 3.27 -12.98 4.16
C ALA A 65 2.50 -11.92 3.34
N PHE A 66 2.94 -10.65 3.38
CA PHE A 66 2.42 -9.62 2.49
C PHE A 66 3.10 -9.66 1.11
N VAL A 67 4.35 -10.11 1.05
CA VAL A 67 5.10 -10.29 -0.20
C VAL A 67 4.83 -11.68 -0.76
N ASN A 68 4.84 -11.82 -2.08
CA ASN A 68 4.74 -13.11 -2.74
C ASN A 68 5.87 -14.04 -2.25
N ASP A 69 5.53 -15.29 -1.94
CA ASP A 69 6.46 -16.22 -1.33
C ASP A 69 7.59 -16.59 -2.31
N PRO A 70 8.87 -16.30 -1.99
CA PRO A 70 10.00 -16.69 -2.83
C PRO A 70 10.02 -18.18 -3.17
N ARG A 71 9.54 -19.05 -2.28
CA ARG A 71 9.48 -20.50 -2.50
C ARG A 71 8.51 -20.86 -3.63
N SER A 72 7.39 -20.15 -3.74
CA SER A 72 6.41 -20.35 -4.81
C SER A 72 6.95 -19.95 -6.19
N CYS A 73 7.91 -19.03 -6.23
CA CYS A 73 8.58 -18.60 -7.46
C CYS A 73 9.92 -19.32 -7.73
N GLY A 74 10.33 -20.27 -6.87
CA GLY A 74 11.63 -20.94 -6.98
C GLY A 74 12.84 -20.00 -6.80
N ARG A 75 12.68 -18.89 -6.06
CA ARG A 75 13.72 -17.88 -5.83
C ARG A 75 14.12 -17.81 -4.36
N SER A 76 15.33 -17.33 -4.11
CA SER A 76 15.78 -16.98 -2.76
C SER A 76 15.29 -15.60 -2.31
N ASN A 77 14.77 -14.77 -3.23
CA ASN A 77 14.37 -13.41 -2.95
C ASN A 77 13.24 -12.97 -3.88
N VAL A 78 12.28 -12.23 -3.32
CA VAL A 78 11.22 -11.53 -4.06
C VAL A 78 11.22 -10.07 -3.65
N LYS A 79 11.31 -9.19 -4.65
CA LYS A 79 11.05 -7.75 -4.52
C LYS A 79 9.64 -7.45 -4.99
N ALA A 80 8.94 -6.66 -4.20
CA ALA A 80 7.59 -6.22 -4.47
C ALA A 80 7.52 -4.70 -4.47
N SER A 81 6.57 -4.16 -5.24
CA SER A 81 6.37 -2.72 -5.34
C SER A 81 4.90 -2.38 -5.46
N ILE A 82 4.50 -1.34 -4.74
CA ILE A 82 3.18 -0.72 -4.86
C ILE A 82 3.38 0.72 -5.32
N LYS A 83 2.74 1.11 -6.43
CA LYS A 83 2.78 2.48 -6.96
C LYS A 83 1.38 3.07 -6.98
N LEU A 84 1.17 4.11 -6.19
CA LEU A 84 -0.10 4.83 -6.12
C LEU A 84 0.03 6.19 -6.79
N ARG A 85 -0.72 6.39 -7.87
CA ARG A 85 -0.94 7.71 -8.47
C ARG A 85 -2.16 8.35 -7.82
N PHE A 86 -1.99 9.56 -7.33
CA PHE A 86 -3.05 10.35 -6.72
C PHE A 86 -2.90 11.84 -7.06
N ALA A 87 -3.99 12.58 -7.00
CA ALA A 87 -3.98 14.04 -6.95
C ALA A 87 -4.00 14.48 -5.48
N ASN A 88 -3.11 15.39 -5.10
CA ASN A 88 -3.09 15.94 -3.75
C ASN A 88 -4.20 17.00 -3.55
N ARG A 89 -4.30 17.53 -2.33
CA ARG A 89 -5.26 18.61 -1.99
C ARG A 89 -5.15 19.83 -2.93
N ALA A 90 -3.95 20.15 -3.38
CA ALA A 90 -3.65 21.26 -4.31
C ALA A 90 -3.91 20.91 -5.79
N GLY A 91 -4.45 19.74 -6.11
CA GLY A 91 -4.74 19.30 -7.49
C GLY A 91 -3.52 18.80 -8.27
N LYS A 92 -2.36 18.73 -7.63
CA LYS A 92 -1.11 18.27 -8.26
C LYS A 92 -1.06 16.76 -8.31
N THR A 93 -0.73 16.21 -9.48
CA THR A 93 -0.55 14.76 -9.64
C THR A 93 0.76 14.32 -8.99
N MET A 94 0.68 13.25 -8.20
CA MET A 94 1.79 12.65 -7.47
C MET A 94 1.80 11.14 -7.69
N VAL A 95 2.98 10.53 -7.56
CA VAL A 95 3.13 9.07 -7.52
C VAL A 95 3.94 8.70 -6.29
N CYS A 96 3.32 7.99 -5.36
CA CYS A 96 4.01 7.35 -4.23
C CYS A 96 4.38 5.92 -4.64
N ILE A 97 5.64 5.53 -4.43
CA ILE A 97 6.15 4.19 -4.68
C ILE A 97 6.70 3.66 -3.37
N ARG A 98 6.20 2.51 -2.92
CA ARG A 98 6.76 1.76 -1.80
C ARG A 98 7.24 0.41 -2.29
N SER A 99 8.46 0.06 -1.92
CA SER A 99 9.10 -1.18 -2.30
C SER A 99 9.47 -1.98 -1.06
N VAL A 100 9.26 -3.28 -1.12
CA VAL A 100 9.59 -4.22 -0.05
C VAL A 100 10.26 -5.45 -0.64
N GLU A 101 11.00 -6.16 0.19
CA GLU A 101 11.79 -7.31 -0.22
C GLU A 101 11.67 -8.39 0.83
N VAL A 102 11.43 -9.63 0.39
CA VAL A 102 11.52 -10.81 1.24
C VAL A 102 12.63 -11.71 0.73
N THR A 103 13.54 -12.08 1.63
CA THR A 103 14.63 -13.02 1.35
C THR A 103 14.39 -14.31 2.13
N GLN A 104 14.38 -15.43 1.43
CA GLN A 104 14.36 -16.78 1.98
C GLN A 104 15.81 -17.31 2.10
N THR A 105 16.24 -17.57 3.32
CA THR A 105 17.43 -18.38 3.61
C THR A 105 17.04 -19.84 3.85
N LYS A 106 17.99 -20.75 4.11
CA LYS A 106 17.67 -22.16 4.39
C LYS A 106 16.72 -22.36 5.60
N LYS A 107 16.73 -21.46 6.58
CA LYS A 107 15.98 -21.62 7.84
C LYS A 107 14.97 -20.51 8.13
N THR A 108 15.14 -19.33 7.54
CA THR A 108 14.36 -18.14 7.90
C THR A 108 13.97 -17.31 6.68
N MET A 109 12.82 -16.64 6.77
CA MET A 109 12.42 -15.56 5.88
C MET A 109 12.65 -14.22 6.57
N SER A 110 13.27 -13.27 5.88
CA SER A 110 13.44 -11.90 6.36
C SER A 110 12.70 -10.94 5.46
N PHE A 111 11.99 -9.98 6.08
CA PHE A 111 11.31 -8.89 5.39
C PHE A 111 12.11 -7.61 5.55
N LYS A 112 12.18 -6.82 4.48
CA LYS A 112 12.83 -5.52 4.46
C LYS A 112 11.99 -4.53 3.69
N ALA A 113 11.63 -3.41 4.32
CA ALA A 113 11.12 -2.24 3.60
C ALA A 113 12.29 -1.45 3.01
N LEU A 114 12.18 -1.07 1.75
CA LEU A 114 13.16 -0.21 1.08
C LEU A 114 12.71 1.25 1.16
N ASP A 115 13.62 2.18 0.91
CA ASP A 115 13.26 3.60 0.81
C ASP A 115 12.21 3.79 -0.28
N GLY A 116 11.19 4.58 0.04
CA GLY A 116 10.11 4.86 -0.89
C GLY A 116 10.38 6.12 -1.68
N ILE A 117 9.63 6.29 -2.77
CA ILE A 117 9.84 7.37 -3.72
C ILE A 117 8.55 8.17 -3.86
N ILE A 118 8.64 9.50 -3.79
CA ILE A 118 7.58 10.39 -4.24
C ILE A 118 8.02 11.05 -5.54
N ARG A 119 7.22 10.88 -6.58
CA ARG A 119 7.37 11.61 -7.84
C ARG A 119 6.31 12.70 -7.92
N THR A 120 6.72 13.89 -8.29
CA THR A 120 5.83 15.02 -8.55
C THR A 120 6.40 15.87 -9.69
N THR A 121 5.64 16.83 -10.16
CA THR A 121 6.12 17.83 -11.12
C THR A 121 6.71 19.00 -10.33
N ASP A 122 7.80 19.64 -10.71
CA ASP A 122 8.27 20.87 -10.07
C ASP A 122 7.51 22.10 -10.59
N GLU A 123 7.94 23.30 -10.18
CA GLU A 123 7.36 24.58 -10.63
C GLU A 123 7.61 24.85 -12.11
N ASN A 124 8.63 24.23 -12.70
CA ASN A 124 9.01 24.36 -14.11
C ASN A 124 8.34 23.32 -15.02
N GLY A 125 7.44 22.49 -14.47
CA GLY A 125 6.77 21.43 -15.24
C GLY A 125 7.60 20.15 -15.39
N GLN A 126 8.79 20.07 -14.80
CA GLN A 126 9.68 18.90 -14.88
C GLN A 126 9.32 17.84 -13.84
N ARG A 127 9.45 16.56 -14.20
CA ARG A 127 9.19 15.47 -13.26
C ARG A 127 10.38 15.29 -12.31
N VAL A 128 10.15 15.55 -11.04
CA VAL A 128 11.12 15.32 -9.96
C VAL A 128 10.77 14.03 -9.20
N SER A 129 11.81 13.31 -8.78
CA SER A 129 11.70 12.04 -8.05
C SER A 129 12.55 12.13 -6.80
N LEU A 130 11.90 12.11 -5.63
CA LEU A 130 12.55 12.26 -4.33
C LEU A 130 12.50 10.92 -3.60
N SER A 131 13.65 10.46 -3.09
CA SER A 131 13.74 9.30 -2.22
C SER A 131 13.52 9.71 -0.77
N HIS A 132 12.70 8.96 -0.05
CA HIS A 132 12.33 9.23 1.34
C HIS A 132 12.39 7.96 2.18
N ARG A 133 12.78 8.11 3.44
CA ARG A 133 12.62 7.04 4.43
C ARG A 133 11.13 6.70 4.58
N CYS A 134 10.83 5.43 4.88
CA CYS A 134 9.44 4.98 5.06
C CYS A 134 8.66 5.82 6.08
N SER A 135 9.27 6.14 7.22
CA SER A 135 8.64 6.95 8.28
C SER A 135 8.23 8.35 7.81
N GLU A 136 8.98 8.92 6.86
CA GLU A 136 8.67 10.23 6.29
C GLU A 136 7.46 10.13 5.35
N LEU A 137 7.40 9.08 4.53
CA LEU A 137 6.24 8.82 3.66
C LEU A 137 4.96 8.58 4.45
N ASP A 138 5.06 7.87 5.58
CA ASP A 138 3.93 7.59 6.48
C ASP A 138 3.30 8.87 7.03
N ARG A 139 4.06 9.97 7.07
CA ARG A 139 3.60 11.31 7.48
C ARG A 139 3.18 12.16 6.28
N GLN A 140 3.97 12.17 5.22
CA GLN A 140 3.75 13.06 4.07
C GLN A 140 2.53 12.67 3.24
N VAL A 141 2.34 11.38 2.93
CA VAL A 141 1.26 10.96 2.03
C VAL A 141 -0.13 11.27 2.61
N PRO A 142 -0.42 10.99 3.90
CA PRO A 142 -1.68 11.43 4.52
C PRO A 142 -1.88 12.95 4.49
N ALA A 143 -0.82 13.72 4.77
CA ALA A 143 -0.88 15.18 4.72
C ALA A 143 -1.22 15.72 3.33
N LEU A 144 -0.61 15.13 2.28
CA LEU A 144 -0.84 15.47 0.87
C LEU A 144 -2.26 15.12 0.39
N LEU A 145 -2.77 13.95 0.77
CA LEU A 145 -4.15 13.51 0.47
C LEU A 145 -5.19 14.30 1.24
N GLY A 146 -4.81 14.63 2.46
CA GLY A 146 -5.54 15.54 3.26
C GLY A 146 -6.42 14.97 4.35
N VAL A 147 -6.08 13.76 4.74
CA VAL A 147 -6.84 12.94 5.65
C VAL A 147 -5.87 12.49 6.73
N SER A 148 -6.30 12.46 7.99
CA SER A 148 -5.44 11.99 9.06
C SER A 148 -5.10 10.51 8.85
N ARG A 149 -3.91 10.09 9.31
CA ARG A 149 -3.49 8.69 9.21
C ARG A 149 -4.51 7.72 9.86
N PRO A 150 -5.05 7.97 11.07
CA PRO A 150 -6.06 7.09 11.66
C PRO A 150 -7.32 6.93 10.80
N VAL A 151 -7.79 8.01 10.16
CA VAL A 151 -8.97 7.93 9.26
C VAL A 151 -8.64 7.11 8.02
N LEU A 152 -7.47 7.27 7.41
CA LEU A 152 -7.05 6.43 6.28
C LEU A 152 -6.95 4.95 6.68
N GLU A 153 -6.44 4.67 7.88
CA GLU A 153 -6.12 3.33 8.35
C GLU A 153 -7.30 2.52 8.91
N HIS A 154 -8.19 3.17 9.67
CA HIS A 154 -9.28 2.51 10.39
C HIS A 154 -10.66 2.77 9.79
N VAL A 155 -10.82 3.78 8.92
CA VAL A 155 -12.10 4.14 8.31
C VAL A 155 -12.07 3.90 6.81
N VAL A 156 -11.18 4.57 6.07
CA VAL A 156 -11.17 4.52 4.59
C VAL A 156 -10.67 3.18 4.06
N PHE A 157 -9.52 2.70 4.55
CA PHE A 157 -8.94 1.41 4.18
C PHE A 157 -8.92 0.44 5.36
N CYS A 158 -10.04 0.40 6.09
CA CYS A 158 -10.22 -0.56 7.17
C CYS A 158 -10.03 -1.99 6.64
N HIS A 159 -9.24 -2.79 7.35
CA HIS A 159 -9.03 -4.17 6.95
C HIS A 159 -10.30 -4.99 7.18
N GLN A 160 -10.57 -5.97 6.31
CA GLN A 160 -11.78 -6.80 6.39
C GLN A 160 -11.95 -7.46 7.77
N GLU A 161 -10.86 -8.02 8.31
CA GLU A 161 -10.82 -8.64 9.65
C GLU A 161 -10.99 -7.63 10.81
N ASP A 162 -10.78 -6.34 10.55
CA ASP A 162 -10.89 -5.26 11.53
C ASP A 162 -12.19 -4.46 11.39
N SER A 163 -13.08 -4.81 10.46
CA SER A 163 -14.25 -4.00 10.10
C SER A 163 -15.25 -3.78 11.25
N SER A 164 -15.30 -4.69 12.22
CA SER A 164 -16.16 -4.61 13.40
C SER A 164 -15.55 -3.82 14.57
N TRP A 165 -14.43 -3.13 14.37
CA TRP A 165 -13.74 -2.40 15.44
C TRP A 165 -14.58 -1.40 16.23
N PRO A 166 -15.62 -0.72 15.66
CA PRO A 166 -16.47 0.16 16.45
C PRO A 166 -17.30 -0.56 17.51
N LEU A 167 -17.46 -1.88 17.38
CA LEU A 167 -18.21 -2.73 18.30
C LEU A 167 -17.34 -3.37 19.38
N MET A 168 -16.04 -3.08 19.40
CA MET A 168 -15.10 -3.63 20.38
C MET A 168 -15.18 -2.90 21.73
N GLU A 169 -14.42 -3.35 22.70
CA GLU A 169 -14.34 -2.72 24.02
C GLU A 169 -13.74 -1.31 23.99
N GLY A 170 -14.07 -0.49 24.99
CA GLY A 170 -13.70 0.93 25.04
C GLY A 170 -12.19 1.21 24.94
N ALA A 171 -11.34 0.29 25.44
CA ALA A 171 -9.90 0.40 25.33
C ALA A 171 -9.40 0.29 23.87
N VAL A 172 -10.06 -0.52 23.04
CA VAL A 172 -9.73 -0.68 21.62
C VAL A 172 -10.21 0.52 20.83
N LEU A 173 -11.42 1.04 21.11
CA LEU A 173 -11.91 2.27 20.48
C LEU A 173 -10.97 3.46 20.73
N LYS A 174 -10.58 3.67 21.99
CA LYS A 174 -9.69 4.78 22.37
C LYS A 174 -8.32 4.75 21.67
N LYS A 175 -7.86 3.58 21.24
CA LYS A 175 -6.59 3.44 20.49
C LYS A 175 -6.73 3.77 18.99
N ARG A 176 -7.94 3.70 18.44
CA ARG A 176 -8.22 3.90 17.01
C ARG A 176 -8.82 5.28 16.69
N LEU A 177 -9.34 5.97 17.71
CA LEU A 177 -9.76 7.38 17.70
C LEU A 177 -8.55 8.30 17.81
#